data_AF-A0A7S0EZ27-F1
#
_entry.id   AF-A0A7S0EZ27-F1
#
_cell.length_a   1.000
_cell.length_b   1.000
_cell.length_c   1.000
_cell.angle_alpha   90.00
_cell.angle_beta   90.00
_cell.angle_gamma   90.00
#
_symmetry.space_group_name_H-M   'P 1'
#
loop_
_entity.id
_entity.type
_entity.pdbx_description
1 polymer ?
#
loop_
_entity_poly.entity_id
_entity_poly.type
_entity_poly.pdbx_seq_one_letter_code
_entity_poly.pdbx_strand_id
1 'polypeptide(L)'
;MLASGMLVCGWQQAPLTARSRSRASTPQCSAPLWAEAAGVAVLGSVIVVHEAGHFAAARLQRMRISEFSIGFGPAVLETKRPGGAVRYVLRLLPIGGFVSFPRYLNTTKFTERGMSPPTPQEGAEVADPDDPDLLENRPALQQAAVISAGVIANLVLAWACLFTSAATVGVPSLSLSAPLAVSRVLEGSTAAAAGLQSADVLIAIDGRVLLEQPDPLQAASRSIGAATAAHRPFTATVERAGERLLLPIAPPAPQPLTPRDASSSSSSPSPSK
;
A
#
# COMPACT_ATOMS: atom_id res chain seq x y z
N MET A 1 -15.23 0.25 22.20
CA MET A 1 -16.15 1.10 21.41
C MET A 1 -15.32 2.23 20.79
N LEU A 2 -14.70 1.97 19.65
CA LEU A 2 -14.03 2.99 18.84
C LEU A 2 -14.96 3.25 17.65
N ALA A 3 -15.45 4.48 17.55
CA ALA A 3 -16.36 4.89 16.51
C ALA A 3 -15.61 4.93 15.17
N SER A 4 -15.94 3.98 14.28
CA SER A 4 -15.62 4.06 12.87
C SER A 4 -16.29 5.30 12.29
N GLY A 5 -15.49 6.35 12.05
CA GLY A 5 -15.91 7.50 11.27
C GLY A 5 -16.14 7.07 9.83
N MET A 6 -17.41 6.84 9.49
CA MET A 6 -17.88 6.62 8.12
C MET A 6 -17.42 7.78 7.24
N LEU A 7 -16.58 7.49 6.25
CA LEU A 7 -16.38 8.33 5.07
C LEU A 7 -17.70 8.33 4.27
N VAL A 8 -18.59 9.26 4.59
CA VAL A 8 -19.76 9.55 3.75
C VAL A 8 -19.31 10.47 2.62
N CYS A 9 -18.82 9.87 1.53
CA CYS A 9 -18.69 10.55 0.25
C CYS A 9 -20.05 10.51 -0.43
N GLY A 10 -20.88 11.54 -0.20
CA GLY A 10 -22.20 11.66 -0.80
C GLY A 10 -22.09 11.90 -2.31
N TRP A 11 -22.20 10.83 -3.11
CA TRP A 11 -22.47 10.95 -4.54
C TRP A 11 -23.95 11.30 -4.75
N GLN A 12 -24.29 12.58 -4.70
CA GLN A 12 -25.57 13.05 -5.25
C GLN A 12 -25.41 13.21 -6.77
N GLN A 13 -25.95 12.25 -7.52
CA GLN A 13 -26.10 12.37 -8.97
C GLN A 13 -27.17 13.44 -9.27
N ALA A 14 -26.74 14.56 -9.85
CA ALA A 14 -27.67 15.57 -10.36
C ALA A 14 -28.39 15.03 -11.61
N PRO A 15 -29.72 15.20 -11.75
CA PRO A 15 -30.43 14.80 -12.96
C PRO A 15 -29.96 15.65 -14.14
N LEU A 16 -29.62 14.98 -15.24
CA LEU A 16 -29.19 15.60 -16.50
C LEU A 16 -30.36 16.38 -17.11
N THR A 17 -30.44 17.67 -16.82
CA THR A 17 -31.23 18.63 -17.61
C THR A 17 -30.34 19.76 -18.09
N ALA A 18 -30.67 20.24 -19.29
CA ALA A 18 -29.74 20.83 -20.23
C ALA A 18 -29.17 22.21 -19.86
N ARG A 19 -27.93 22.42 -20.33
CA ARG A 19 -27.39 23.67 -20.89
C ARG A 19 -27.35 24.90 -19.94
N SER A 20 -26.26 25.03 -19.18
CA SER A 20 -25.62 26.33 -18.98
C SER A 20 -24.11 26.17 -18.76
N ARG A 21 -23.30 27.02 -19.42
CA ARG A 21 -21.86 27.13 -19.18
C ARG A 21 -21.65 27.92 -17.89
N SER A 22 -21.77 27.27 -16.73
CA SER A 22 -21.25 27.81 -15.47
C SER A 22 -19.96 27.08 -15.14
N ARG A 23 -18.89 27.85 -14.83
CA ARG A 23 -17.61 27.33 -14.33
C ARG A 23 -17.89 26.25 -13.29
N ALA A 24 -17.43 25.03 -13.57
CA ALA A 24 -17.38 23.98 -12.56
C ALA A 24 -16.41 24.44 -11.47
N SER A 25 -16.93 25.03 -10.41
CA SER A 25 -16.25 25.04 -9.12
C SER A 25 -16.20 23.59 -8.67
N THR A 26 -15.06 22.94 -8.90
CA THR A 26 -14.78 21.62 -8.34
C THR A 26 -15.01 21.68 -6.83
N PRO A 27 -15.79 20.78 -6.23
CA PRO A 27 -15.90 20.72 -4.78
C PRO A 27 -14.51 20.41 -4.23
N GLN A 28 -13.88 21.40 -3.60
CA GLN A 28 -12.65 21.21 -2.85
C GLN A 28 -13.01 20.42 -1.61
N CYS A 29 -12.81 19.11 -1.68
CA CYS A 29 -12.80 18.26 -0.49
C CYS A 29 -11.58 18.69 0.33
N SER A 30 -11.76 19.58 1.30
CA SER A 30 -10.70 19.95 2.22
C SER A 30 -10.32 18.68 2.99
N ALA A 31 -9.13 18.15 2.75
CA ALA A 31 -8.61 17.03 3.51
C ALA A 31 -8.74 17.37 5.00
N PRO A 32 -9.21 16.44 5.84
CA PRO A 32 -9.38 16.73 7.25
C PRO A 32 -8.00 17.00 7.87
N LEU A 33 -7.90 17.97 8.78
CA LEU A 33 -6.62 18.44 9.37
C LEU A 33 -5.73 17.32 9.95
N TRP A 34 -6.33 16.19 10.33
CA TRP A 34 -5.59 15.03 10.83
C TRP A 34 -4.77 14.32 9.74
N ALA A 35 -5.16 14.42 8.47
CA ALA A 35 -4.41 13.83 7.35
C ALA A 35 -3.07 14.53 7.16
N GLU A 36 -3.05 15.85 7.26
CA GLU A 36 -1.81 16.66 7.20
C GLU A 36 -0.90 16.35 8.40
N ALA A 37 -1.50 16.27 9.60
CA ALA A 37 -0.76 15.90 10.81
C ALA A 37 -0.14 14.49 10.71
N ALA A 38 -0.83 13.54 10.07
CA ALA A 38 -0.31 12.20 9.82
C ALA A 38 0.92 12.24 8.89
N GLY A 39 0.90 13.06 7.84
CA GLY A 39 2.06 13.24 6.96
C GLY A 39 3.30 13.76 7.70
N VAL A 40 3.11 14.78 8.55
CA VAL A 40 4.18 15.34 9.40
C VAL A 40 4.70 14.29 10.39
N ALA A 41 3.81 13.51 11.00
CA ALA A 41 4.19 12.46 11.93
C ALA A 41 5.00 11.35 11.25
N VAL A 42 4.63 10.93 10.04
CA VAL A 42 5.37 9.93 9.26
C VAL A 42 6.76 10.46 8.91
N LEU A 43 6.86 11.69 8.40
CA LEU A 43 8.14 12.30 8.07
C LEU A 43 9.04 12.41 9.30
N GLY A 44 8.50 12.90 10.42
CA GLY A 44 9.23 12.99 11.68
C GLY A 44 9.71 11.63 12.19
N SER A 45 8.87 10.60 12.10
CA SER A 45 9.22 9.24 12.53
C SER A 45 10.37 8.66 11.72
N VAL A 46 10.34 8.82 10.39
CA VAL A 46 11.41 8.36 9.49
C VAL A 46 12.73 9.05 9.83
N ILE A 47 12.71 10.36 10.10
CA ILE A 47 13.91 11.12 10.50
C ILE A 47 14.45 10.60 11.83
N VAL A 48 13.61 10.47 12.86
CA VAL A 48 14.05 10.02 14.19
C VAL A 48 14.65 8.62 14.13
N VAL A 49 14.02 7.71 13.39
CA VAL A 49 14.53 6.34 13.23
C VAL A 49 15.82 6.31 12.41
N HIS A 50 15.95 7.15 11.39
CA HIS A 50 17.18 7.30 10.61
C HIS A 50 18.36 7.68 11.50
N GLU A 51 18.21 8.75 12.29
CA GLU A 51 19.27 9.19 13.20
C GLU A 51 19.54 8.15 14.30
N ALA A 52 18.50 7.52 14.83
CA ALA A 52 18.63 6.45 15.80
C ALA A 52 19.42 5.26 15.24
N GLY A 53 19.31 4.98 13.94
CA GLY A 53 20.11 3.98 13.24
C GLY A 53 21.61 4.27 13.30
N HIS A 54 22.02 5.49 12.92
CA HIS A 54 23.42 5.93 13.04
C HIS A 54 23.92 5.85 14.48
N PHE A 55 23.12 6.37 15.43
CA PHE A 55 23.45 6.36 16.85
C PHE A 55 23.62 4.94 17.39
N ALA A 56 22.70 4.03 17.08
CA ALA A 56 22.76 2.65 17.52
C ALA A 56 23.98 1.92 16.94
N ALA A 57 24.26 2.08 15.65
CA ALA A 57 25.42 1.47 15.01
C ALA A 57 26.74 1.96 15.61
N ALA A 58 26.87 3.26 15.84
CA ALA A 58 28.03 3.85 16.49
C ALA A 58 28.19 3.34 17.94
N ARG A 59 27.08 3.23 18.69
CA ARG A 59 27.10 2.76 20.07
C ARG A 59 27.47 1.28 20.19
N LEU A 60 27.00 0.44 19.26
CA LEU A 60 27.34 -0.97 19.17
C LEU A 60 28.83 -1.18 18.87
N GLN A 61 29.40 -0.30 18.05
CA GLN A 61 30.83 -0.31 17.71
C GLN A 61 31.71 0.46 18.72
N ARG A 62 31.12 0.90 19.85
CA ARG A 62 31.80 1.67 20.91
C ARG A 62 32.53 2.91 20.37
N MET A 63 31.95 3.58 19.38
CA MET A 63 32.47 4.86 18.90
C MET A 63 32.02 6.01 19.81
N ARG A 64 32.83 7.07 19.88
CA ARG A 64 32.48 8.29 20.60
C ARG A 64 31.44 9.11 19.84
N ILE A 65 30.43 9.57 20.57
CA ILE A 65 29.32 10.38 20.05
C ILE A 65 29.18 11.59 20.98
N SER A 66 29.14 12.79 20.42
CA SER A 66 29.03 14.05 21.18
C SER A 66 27.58 14.49 21.32
N GLU A 67 26.79 14.37 20.25
CA GLU A 67 25.41 14.88 20.23
C GLU A 67 24.50 13.98 19.40
N PHE A 68 23.29 13.75 19.90
CA PHE A 68 22.17 13.20 19.17
C PHE A 68 21.08 14.27 19.09
N SER A 69 20.81 14.78 17.90
CA SER A 69 19.83 15.83 17.68
C SER A 69 18.67 15.38 16.81
N ILE A 70 17.48 15.78 17.22
CA ILE A 70 16.28 15.77 16.39
C ILE A 70 15.91 17.21 16.08
N GLY A 71 15.86 17.53 14.80
CA GLY A 71 15.51 18.84 14.26
C GLY A 71 16.70 19.75 13.97
N PHE A 72 16.38 20.94 13.45
CA PHE A 72 17.30 22.04 13.19
C PHE A 72 16.86 23.33 13.89
N GLY A 73 17.80 24.28 14.00
CA GLY A 73 17.55 25.59 14.61
C GLY A 73 17.85 25.63 16.12
N PRO A 74 17.26 26.57 16.87
CA PRO A 74 17.53 26.73 18.29
C PRO A 74 17.08 25.49 19.08
N ALA A 75 17.89 25.12 20.08
CA ALA A 75 17.56 24.03 20.99
C ALA A 75 16.35 24.44 21.86
N VAL A 76 15.32 23.60 21.84
CA VAL A 76 14.12 23.77 22.68
C VAL A 76 14.28 22.97 23.96
N LEU A 77 14.79 21.75 23.86
CA LEU A 77 15.12 20.91 25.01
C LEU A 77 16.52 20.36 24.81
N GLU A 78 17.32 20.45 25.86
CA GLU A 78 18.62 19.81 25.93
C GLU A 78 18.70 18.98 27.21
N THR A 79 19.12 17.74 27.07
CA THR A 79 19.38 16.87 28.23
C THR A 79 20.71 16.15 28.05
N LYS A 80 21.47 16.08 29.14
CA LYS A 80 22.71 15.32 29.21
C LYS A 80 22.55 14.28 30.30
N ARG A 81 22.84 13.01 29.98
CA ARG A 81 22.84 11.96 31.02
C ARG A 81 23.97 12.24 32.02
N PRO A 82 23.73 12.14 33.34
CA PRO A 82 24.79 12.28 34.34
C PRO A 82 25.84 11.17 34.12
N GLY A 83 27.09 11.57 33.88
CA GLY A 83 28.19 10.66 33.52
C GLY A 83 28.21 10.21 32.04
N GLY A 84 27.29 10.69 31.20
CA GLY A 84 27.24 10.39 29.78
C GLY A 84 27.99 11.42 28.93
N ALA A 85 28.72 10.93 27.91
CA ALA A 85 29.38 11.77 26.91
C ALA A 85 28.41 12.35 25.84
N VAL A 86 27.19 11.81 25.72
CA VAL A 86 26.23 12.18 24.67
C VAL A 86 25.25 13.25 25.17
N ARG A 87 25.12 14.34 24.42
CA ARG A 87 24.05 15.34 24.56
C ARG A 87 22.84 14.96 23.70
N TYR A 88 21.64 15.00 24.27
CA TYR A 88 20.39 14.79 23.53
C TYR A 88 19.68 16.13 23.36
N VAL A 89 19.49 16.57 22.12
CA VAL A 89 18.94 17.89 21.81
C VAL A 89 17.70 17.74 20.93
N LEU A 90 16.61 18.40 21.34
CA LEU A 90 15.43 18.58 20.51
C LEU A 90 15.38 20.04 20.06
N ARG A 91 15.41 20.25 18.75
CA ARG A 91 15.39 21.58 18.12
C ARG A 91 14.01 21.92 17.57
N LEU A 92 13.77 23.21 17.36
CA LEU A 92 12.46 23.75 17.01
C LEU A 92 11.89 23.20 15.68
N LEU A 93 12.73 23.02 14.66
CA LEU A 93 12.27 22.63 13.33
C LEU A 93 12.45 21.11 13.11
N PRO A 94 11.38 20.31 12.98
CA PRO A 94 11.47 18.85 12.86
C PRO A 94 11.76 18.36 11.42
N ILE A 95 12.51 19.12 10.63
CA ILE A 95 12.79 18.84 9.20
C ILE A 95 14.07 18.03 8.97
N GLY A 96 14.65 17.47 10.02
CA GLY A 96 15.81 16.59 9.95
C GLY A 96 16.37 16.30 11.34
N GLY A 97 17.62 15.87 11.40
CA GLY A 97 18.34 15.57 12.63
C GLY A 97 19.80 15.30 12.29
N PHE A 98 20.62 15.04 13.30
CA PHE A 98 21.98 14.57 13.08
C PHE A 98 22.56 13.89 14.31
N VAL A 99 23.50 12.99 14.06
CA VAL A 99 24.43 12.45 15.05
C VAL A 99 25.79 13.11 14.87
N SER A 100 26.23 13.85 15.88
CA SER A 100 27.55 14.49 15.88
C SER A 100 28.59 13.57 16.47
N PHE A 101 29.73 13.50 15.79
CA PHE A 101 30.91 12.76 16.21
C PHE A 101 32.00 13.77 16.57
N PRO A 102 32.70 13.61 17.70
CA PRO A 102 33.89 14.42 17.99
C PRO A 102 34.89 14.27 16.84
N ARG A 103 35.52 15.37 16.48
CA ARG A 103 36.62 15.39 15.51
C ARG A 103 37.79 16.10 16.15
N TYR A 104 39.00 15.63 15.82
CA TYR A 104 40.18 16.41 16.13
C TYR A 104 40.36 17.47 15.03
N LEU A 105 40.68 18.70 15.42
CA LEU A 105 40.94 19.78 14.48
C LEU A 105 42.40 19.68 14.01
N ASN A 106 42.63 19.09 12.84
CA ASN A 106 43.92 19.27 12.16
C ASN A 106 43.89 20.59 11.39
N THR A 107 44.25 21.68 12.06
CA THR A 107 44.33 23.02 11.47
C THR A 107 45.27 23.06 10.26
N THR A 108 46.34 22.25 10.23
CA THR A 108 47.30 22.25 9.11
C THR A 108 46.65 21.86 7.78
N LYS A 109 45.77 20.86 7.75
CA LYS A 109 45.05 20.44 6.53
C LYS A 109 44.09 21.50 6.00
N PHE A 110 43.50 22.32 6.85
CA PHE A 110 42.63 23.41 6.42
C PHE A 110 43.45 24.55 5.79
N THR A 111 44.55 24.93 6.45
CA THR A 111 45.46 25.96 5.96
C THR A 111 46.13 25.56 4.63
N GLU A 112 46.52 24.28 4.47
CA GLU A 112 47.08 23.74 3.22
C GLU A 112 46.08 23.72 2.05
N ARG A 113 44.78 23.55 2.34
CA ARG A 113 43.72 23.61 1.33
C ARG A 113 43.24 25.04 1.04
N GLY A 114 43.79 26.05 1.72
CA GLY A 114 43.37 27.44 1.60
C GLY A 114 42.03 27.75 2.27
N MET A 115 41.53 26.88 3.14
CA MET A 115 40.31 27.09 3.92
C MET A 115 40.66 27.59 5.33
N SER A 116 39.86 28.51 5.85
CA SER A 116 39.93 28.82 7.29
C SER A 116 39.44 27.60 8.08
N PRO A 117 40.08 27.27 9.23
CA PRO A 117 39.59 26.21 10.10
C PRO A 117 38.13 26.49 10.46
N PRO A 118 37.24 25.48 10.42
CA PRO A 118 35.87 25.68 10.86
C PRO A 118 35.88 26.12 12.32
N THR A 119 35.20 27.22 12.64
CA THR A 119 34.88 27.56 14.03
C THR A 119 34.17 26.34 14.63
N PRO A 120 34.64 25.82 15.78
CA PRO A 120 33.95 24.73 16.46
C PRO A 120 32.48 25.11 16.60
N GLN A 121 31.57 24.26 16.12
CA GLN A 121 30.15 24.44 16.41
C GLN A 121 29.99 24.50 17.93
N GLU A 122 29.11 25.37 18.45
CA GLU A 122 28.94 25.53 19.89
C GLU A 122 28.67 24.16 20.57
N GLY A 123 29.64 23.68 21.34
CA GLY A 123 29.61 22.37 21.99
C GLY A 123 30.25 21.20 21.23
N ALA A 124 30.97 21.46 20.13
CA ALA A 124 31.85 20.49 19.49
C ALA A 124 33.08 20.23 20.37
N GLU A 125 33.12 19.06 20.99
CA GLU A 125 34.27 18.61 21.78
C GLU A 125 35.45 18.29 20.85
N VAL A 126 36.56 19.01 21.04
CA VAL A 126 37.81 18.73 20.33
C VAL A 126 38.44 17.50 20.98
N ALA A 127 38.43 16.39 20.26
CA ALA A 127 38.98 15.13 20.74
C ALA A 127 40.47 14.99 20.42
N ASP A 128 41.16 14.14 21.20
CA ASP A 128 42.54 13.75 20.96
C ASP A 128 42.66 13.07 19.58
N PRO A 129 43.58 13.51 18.69
CA PRO A 129 43.79 12.89 17.38
C PRO A 129 44.10 11.39 17.44
N ASP A 130 44.72 10.89 18.50
CA ASP A 130 45.11 9.49 18.64
C ASP A 130 44.00 8.60 19.26
N ASP A 131 42.81 9.14 19.51
CA ASP A 131 41.69 8.39 20.10
C ASP A 131 41.12 7.36 19.10
N PRO A 132 41.24 6.04 19.36
CA PRO A 132 40.80 4.99 18.45
C PRO A 132 39.27 4.87 18.34
N ASP A 133 38.52 5.50 19.25
CA ASP A 133 37.06 5.46 19.28
C ASP A 133 36.43 6.57 18.42
N LEU A 134 37.23 7.44 17.81
CA LEU A 134 36.77 8.43 16.83
C LEU A 134 36.38 7.77 15.51
N LEU A 135 35.27 8.23 14.93
CA LEU A 135 34.76 7.70 13.65
C LEU A 135 35.84 7.71 12.56
N GLU A 136 36.68 8.74 12.52
CA GLU A 136 37.73 8.93 11.50
C GLU A 136 38.90 7.95 11.65
N ASN A 137 39.15 7.46 12.86
CA ASN A 137 40.24 6.54 13.18
C ASN A 137 39.81 5.06 13.05
N ARG A 138 38.53 4.79 12.78
CA ARG A 138 37.98 3.43 12.63
C ARG A 138 38.21 2.88 11.22
N PRO A 139 38.28 1.54 11.04
CA PRO A 139 38.36 0.93 9.72
C PRO A 139 37.21 1.34 8.79
N ALA A 140 37.47 1.42 7.48
CA ALA A 140 36.50 1.89 6.49
C ALA A 140 35.16 1.13 6.51
N LEU A 141 35.17 -0.18 6.77
CA LEU A 141 33.94 -0.98 6.87
C LEU A 141 33.08 -0.58 8.07
N GLN A 142 33.72 -0.23 9.18
CA GLN A 142 33.03 0.22 10.39
C GLN A 142 32.42 1.61 10.19
N GLN A 143 33.14 2.51 9.52
CA GLN A 143 32.62 3.81 9.12
C GLN A 143 31.43 3.65 8.17
N ALA A 144 31.57 2.83 7.13
CA ALA A 144 30.51 2.55 6.17
C ALA A 144 29.27 1.94 6.84
N ALA A 145 29.46 1.04 7.81
CA ALA A 145 28.36 0.47 8.59
C ALA A 145 27.60 1.56 9.38
N VAL A 146 28.29 2.49 10.04
CA VAL A 146 27.63 3.61 10.74
C VAL A 146 26.93 4.54 9.77
N ILE A 147 27.58 4.93 8.67
CA ILE A 147 27.03 5.85 7.66
C ILE A 147 25.83 5.24 6.91
N SER A 148 25.77 3.92 6.75
CA SER A 148 24.62 3.26 6.11
C SER A 148 23.50 2.89 7.08
N ALA A 149 23.78 2.86 8.39
CA ALA A 149 22.84 2.39 9.41
C ALA A 149 21.51 3.15 9.42
N GLY A 150 21.51 4.46 9.15
CA GLY A 150 20.26 5.23 9.08
C GLY A 150 19.35 4.79 7.94
N VAL A 151 19.92 4.46 6.76
CA VAL A 151 19.14 3.93 5.63
C VAL A 151 18.59 2.55 5.96
N ILE A 152 19.42 1.68 6.55
CA ILE A 152 19.00 0.34 6.96
C ILE A 152 17.88 0.42 8.00
N ALA A 153 17.96 1.32 8.97
CA ALA A 153 16.92 1.52 9.97
C ALA A 153 15.57 1.92 9.35
N ASN A 154 15.58 2.76 8.32
CA ASN A 154 14.35 3.13 7.60
C ASN A 154 13.76 1.98 6.79
N LEU A 155 14.61 1.13 6.20
CA LEU A 155 14.13 -0.10 5.53
C LEU A 155 13.49 -1.06 6.53
N VAL A 156 14.09 -1.23 7.71
CA VAL A 156 13.52 -2.03 8.80
C VAL A 156 12.21 -1.44 9.28
N LEU A 157 12.12 -0.12 9.45
CA LEU A 157 10.87 0.56 9.82
C LEU A 157 9.77 0.31 8.77
N ALA A 158 10.09 0.49 7.49
CA ALA A 158 9.13 0.25 6.41
C ALA A 158 8.62 -1.19 6.40
N TRP A 159 9.53 -2.16 6.59
CA TRP A 159 9.18 -3.57 6.67
C TRP A 159 8.30 -3.87 7.90
N ALA A 160 8.65 -3.33 9.07
CA ALA A 160 7.86 -3.47 10.28
C ALA A 160 6.45 -2.86 10.11
N CYS A 161 6.34 -1.67 9.52
CA CYS A 161 5.06 -1.04 9.21
C CYS A 161 4.22 -1.90 8.27
N LEU A 162 4.81 -2.44 7.20
CA LEU A 162 4.13 -3.31 6.25
C LEU A 162 3.57 -4.56 6.93
N PHE A 163 4.40 -5.29 7.68
CA PHE A 163 3.98 -6.52 8.36
C PHE A 163 2.93 -6.25 9.44
N THR A 164 3.12 -5.17 10.21
CA THR A 164 2.13 -4.77 11.23
C THR A 164 0.80 -4.40 10.57
N SER A 165 0.82 -3.69 9.44
CA SER A 165 -0.41 -3.35 8.71
C SER A 165 -1.11 -4.59 8.17
N ALA A 166 -0.37 -5.53 7.57
CA ALA A 166 -0.93 -6.78 7.06
C ALA A 166 -1.49 -7.67 8.18
N ALA A 167 -0.85 -7.69 9.35
CA ALA A 167 -1.30 -8.49 10.50
C ALA A 167 -2.53 -7.90 11.21
N THR A 168 -2.69 -6.57 11.21
CA THR A 168 -3.74 -5.88 11.97
C THR A 168 -4.94 -5.47 11.12
N VAL A 169 -4.70 -4.97 9.92
CA VAL A 169 -5.72 -4.51 8.96
C VAL A 169 -6.06 -5.61 7.95
N GLY A 170 -5.19 -6.59 7.79
CA GLY A 170 -5.28 -7.60 6.73
C GLY A 170 -4.63 -7.12 5.43
N VAL A 171 -4.58 -8.00 4.45
CA VAL A 171 -4.15 -7.64 3.09
C VAL A 171 -5.40 -7.19 2.32
N PRO A 172 -5.44 -5.96 1.77
CA PRO A 172 -6.59 -5.53 0.98
C PRO A 172 -6.78 -6.49 -0.20
N SER A 173 -7.95 -7.13 -0.28
CA SER A 173 -8.33 -7.91 -1.45
C SER A 173 -8.60 -6.94 -2.59
N LEU A 174 -7.58 -6.71 -3.43
CA LEU A 174 -7.74 -6.04 -4.71
C LEU A 174 -8.62 -6.95 -5.60
N SER A 175 -9.94 -6.86 -5.47
CA SER A 175 -10.86 -7.42 -6.47
C SER A 175 -10.71 -6.59 -7.74
N LEU A 176 -9.73 -6.98 -8.56
CA LEU A 176 -9.55 -6.51 -9.93
C LEU A 176 -10.56 -7.17 -10.89
N SER A 177 -11.51 -7.96 -10.36
CA SER A 177 -12.60 -8.55 -11.12
C SER A 177 -13.52 -7.44 -11.62
N ALA A 178 -13.42 -7.14 -12.92
CA ALA A 178 -14.38 -6.27 -13.59
C ALA A 178 -15.80 -6.85 -13.41
N PRO A 179 -16.81 -5.99 -13.19
CA PRO A 179 -18.19 -6.45 -13.13
C PRO A 179 -18.54 -7.24 -14.40
N LEU A 180 -19.09 -8.44 -14.23
CA LEU A 180 -19.42 -9.32 -15.34
C LEU A 180 -20.70 -8.83 -16.03
N ALA A 181 -20.56 -7.88 -16.95
CA ALA A 181 -21.67 -7.32 -17.71
C ALA A 181 -22.10 -8.27 -18.85
N VAL A 182 -23.41 -8.43 -19.02
CA VAL A 182 -24.01 -9.20 -20.11
C VAL A 182 -23.88 -8.41 -21.40
N SER A 183 -23.03 -8.85 -22.33
CA SER A 183 -22.79 -8.15 -23.59
C SER A 183 -24.01 -8.17 -24.52
N ARG A 184 -24.66 -9.33 -24.63
CA ARG A 184 -25.79 -9.59 -25.52
C ARG A 184 -26.59 -10.77 -25.00
N VAL A 185 -27.91 -10.71 -25.18
CA VAL A 185 -28.80 -11.87 -25.00
C VAL A 185 -29.35 -12.27 -26.37
N LEU A 186 -29.31 -13.58 -26.67
CA LEU A 186 -29.84 -14.11 -27.93
C LEU A 186 -31.37 -14.18 -27.89
N GLU A 187 -32.04 -13.71 -28.93
CA GLU A 187 -33.50 -13.80 -29.06
C GLU A 187 -33.97 -15.26 -29.06
N GLY A 188 -35.05 -15.56 -28.35
CA GLY A 188 -35.57 -16.93 -28.19
C GLY A 188 -34.75 -17.82 -27.23
N SER A 189 -33.71 -17.30 -26.57
CA SER A 189 -32.96 -18.04 -25.54
C SER A 189 -33.71 -18.11 -24.22
N THR A 190 -33.34 -19.07 -23.37
CA THR A 190 -33.88 -19.18 -22.01
C THR A 190 -33.52 -17.99 -21.12
N ALA A 191 -32.36 -17.37 -21.37
CA ALA A 191 -31.96 -16.13 -20.72
C ALA A 191 -32.89 -14.96 -21.09
N ALA A 192 -33.30 -14.85 -22.36
CA ALA A 192 -34.28 -13.84 -22.78
C ALA A 192 -35.66 -14.08 -22.15
N ALA A 193 -36.11 -15.34 -22.10
CA ALA A 193 -37.38 -15.72 -21.45
C ALA A 193 -37.38 -15.42 -19.94
N ALA A 194 -36.22 -15.52 -19.30
CA ALA A 194 -36.02 -15.15 -17.90
C ALA A 194 -35.91 -13.63 -17.66
N GLY A 195 -35.96 -12.81 -18.71
CA GLY A 195 -35.91 -11.35 -18.61
C GLY A 195 -34.51 -10.75 -18.47
N LEU A 196 -33.45 -11.52 -18.78
CA LEU A 196 -32.08 -11.03 -18.83
C LEU A 196 -31.92 -10.04 -20.00
N GLN A 197 -31.23 -8.92 -19.77
CA GLN A 197 -31.00 -7.89 -20.77
C GLN A 197 -29.51 -7.63 -20.97
N SER A 198 -29.20 -6.97 -22.09
CA SER A 198 -27.84 -6.49 -22.33
C SER A 198 -27.50 -5.37 -21.33
N ALA A 199 -26.24 -5.29 -20.91
CA ALA A 199 -25.72 -4.40 -19.86
C ALA A 199 -26.13 -4.74 -18.42
N ASP A 200 -26.89 -5.82 -18.18
CA ASP A 200 -27.07 -6.35 -16.82
C ASP A 200 -25.73 -6.77 -16.23
N VAL A 201 -25.46 -6.42 -14.98
CA VAL A 201 -24.25 -6.87 -14.28
C VAL A 201 -24.57 -8.11 -13.47
N LEU A 202 -23.94 -9.24 -13.79
CA LEU A 202 -24.15 -10.49 -13.07
C LEU A 202 -23.36 -10.49 -11.75
N ILE A 203 -24.10 -10.47 -10.63
CA ILE A 203 -23.54 -10.41 -9.28
C ILE A 203 -23.35 -11.80 -8.69
N ALA A 204 -24.35 -12.69 -8.87
CA ALA A 204 -24.34 -14.03 -8.29
C ALA A 204 -25.12 -15.04 -9.11
N ILE A 205 -24.78 -16.33 -8.94
CA ILE A 205 -25.52 -17.48 -9.50
C ILE A 205 -25.77 -18.48 -8.38
N ASP A 206 -27.03 -18.88 -8.16
CA ASP A 206 -27.46 -19.76 -7.06
C ASP A 206 -26.92 -19.30 -5.70
N GLY A 207 -26.92 -17.99 -5.47
CA GLY A 207 -26.42 -17.37 -4.23
C GLY A 207 -24.89 -17.29 -4.10
N ARG A 208 -24.12 -17.81 -5.07
CA ARG A 208 -22.64 -17.67 -5.08
C ARG A 208 -22.24 -16.36 -5.73
N VAL A 209 -21.64 -15.46 -4.95
CA VAL A 209 -21.17 -14.14 -5.42
C VAL A 209 -19.97 -14.32 -6.36
N LEU A 210 -20.07 -13.79 -7.58
CA LEU A 210 -19.03 -13.91 -8.60
C LEU A 210 -17.86 -12.95 -8.37
N LEU A 211 -18.12 -11.78 -7.77
CA LEU A 211 -17.10 -10.74 -7.50
C LEU A 211 -16.04 -11.17 -6.48
N GLU A 212 -16.32 -12.18 -5.68
CA GLU A 212 -15.40 -12.77 -4.69
C GLU A 212 -14.52 -13.86 -5.31
N GLN A 213 -14.77 -14.24 -6.57
CA GLN A 213 -14.02 -15.28 -7.26
C GLN A 213 -12.82 -14.69 -8.02
N PRO A 214 -11.69 -15.42 -8.10
CA PRO A 214 -10.50 -14.99 -8.85
C PRO A 214 -10.78 -14.76 -10.34
N ASP A 215 -11.70 -15.53 -10.92
CA ASP A 215 -12.17 -15.39 -12.30
C ASP A 215 -13.71 -15.50 -12.32
N PRO A 216 -14.43 -14.36 -12.35
CA PRO A 216 -15.89 -14.34 -12.32
C PRO A 216 -16.51 -14.97 -13.57
N LEU A 217 -15.86 -14.85 -14.73
CA LEU A 217 -16.37 -15.40 -15.99
C LEU A 217 -16.29 -16.92 -15.98
N GLN A 218 -15.15 -17.48 -15.55
CA GLN A 218 -14.99 -18.93 -15.45
C GLN A 218 -15.92 -19.51 -14.37
N ALA A 219 -16.09 -18.83 -13.23
CA ALA A 219 -17.03 -19.25 -12.19
C ALA A 219 -18.49 -19.25 -12.70
N ALA A 220 -18.90 -18.20 -13.42
CA ALA A 220 -20.23 -18.12 -14.02
C ALA A 220 -20.44 -19.23 -15.06
N SER A 221 -19.50 -19.41 -15.98
CA SER A 221 -19.55 -20.44 -17.03
C SER A 221 -19.69 -21.85 -16.44
N ARG A 222 -18.93 -22.17 -15.38
CA ARG A 222 -19.02 -23.47 -14.69
C ARG A 222 -20.37 -23.69 -14.02
N SER A 223 -20.87 -22.70 -13.28
CA SER A 223 -22.18 -22.80 -12.60
C SER A 223 -23.32 -22.96 -13.61
N ILE A 224 -23.33 -22.15 -14.66
CA ILE A 224 -24.35 -22.20 -15.72
C ILE A 224 -24.26 -23.53 -16.47
N GLY A 225 -23.05 -23.97 -16.84
CA GLY A 225 -22.82 -25.22 -17.53
C GLY A 225 -23.29 -26.43 -16.73
N ALA A 226 -22.98 -26.48 -15.43
CA ALA A 226 -23.41 -27.55 -14.54
C ALA A 226 -24.94 -27.59 -14.37
N ALA A 227 -25.59 -26.44 -14.17
CA ALA A 227 -27.04 -26.35 -14.06
C ALA A 227 -27.75 -26.76 -15.37
N THR A 228 -27.20 -26.34 -16.51
CA THR A 228 -27.73 -26.68 -17.83
C THR A 228 -27.59 -28.18 -18.11
N ALA A 229 -26.42 -28.77 -17.84
CA ALA A 229 -26.20 -30.21 -18.00
C ALA A 229 -27.16 -31.04 -17.12
N ALA A 230 -27.41 -30.60 -15.89
CA ALA A 230 -28.33 -31.24 -14.96
C ALA A 230 -29.82 -30.94 -15.24
N HIS A 231 -30.15 -30.13 -16.26
CA HIS A 231 -31.50 -29.66 -16.56
C HIS A 231 -32.21 -29.05 -15.33
N ARG A 232 -31.43 -28.40 -14.47
CA ARG A 232 -31.92 -27.79 -13.23
C ARG A 232 -32.06 -26.27 -13.42
N PRO A 233 -33.19 -25.66 -13.02
CA PRO A 233 -33.29 -24.21 -12.98
C PRO A 233 -32.25 -23.64 -12.00
N PHE A 234 -31.70 -22.48 -12.32
CA PHE A 234 -30.77 -21.75 -11.47
C PHE A 234 -31.20 -20.29 -11.38
N THR A 235 -30.84 -19.62 -10.27
CA THR A 235 -31.19 -18.22 -10.05
C THR A 235 -30.00 -17.33 -10.34
N ALA A 236 -30.12 -16.43 -11.31
CA ALA A 236 -29.15 -15.38 -11.59
C ALA A 236 -29.54 -14.11 -10.82
N THR A 237 -28.63 -13.57 -10.01
CA THR A 237 -28.79 -12.26 -9.39
C THR A 237 -28.07 -11.24 -10.25
N VAL A 238 -28.82 -10.30 -10.82
CA VAL A 238 -28.28 -9.24 -11.68
C VAL A 238 -28.54 -7.87 -11.08
N GLU A 239 -27.67 -6.93 -11.38
CA GLU A 239 -27.87 -5.51 -11.09
C GLU A 239 -28.21 -4.77 -12.38
N ARG A 240 -29.39 -4.12 -12.41
CA ARG A 240 -29.88 -3.31 -13.53
C ARG A 240 -30.26 -1.94 -13.00
N ALA A 241 -29.61 -0.89 -13.51
CA ALA A 241 -29.82 0.50 -13.08
C ALA A 241 -29.75 0.72 -11.55
N GLY A 242 -28.91 -0.07 -10.85
CA GLY A 242 -28.73 -0.01 -9.39
C GLY A 242 -29.72 -0.84 -8.57
N GLU A 243 -30.72 -1.48 -9.19
CA GLU A 243 -31.59 -2.45 -8.52
C GLU A 243 -31.11 -3.88 -8.72
N ARG A 244 -31.22 -4.69 -7.65
CA ARG A 244 -30.91 -6.12 -7.68
C ARG A 244 -32.15 -6.92 -8.06
N LEU A 245 -32.07 -7.61 -9.19
CA LEU A 245 -33.14 -8.46 -9.73
C LEU A 245 -32.73 -9.93 -9.61
N LEU A 246 -33.67 -10.76 -9.16
CA LEU A 246 -33.53 -12.21 -9.11
C LEU A 246 -34.24 -12.81 -10.32
N LEU A 247 -33.46 -13.38 -11.24
CA LEU A 247 -33.96 -13.96 -12.49
C LEU A 247 -33.83 -15.49 -12.42
N PRO A 248 -34.94 -16.23 -12.27
CA PRO A 248 -34.91 -17.69 -12.37
C PRO A 248 -34.77 -18.08 -13.84
N ILE A 249 -33.64 -18.71 -14.18
CA ILE A 249 -33.34 -19.18 -15.54
C ILE A 249 -33.57 -20.68 -15.58
N ALA A 250 -34.53 -21.11 -16.40
CA ALA A 250 -34.74 -22.52 -16.70
C ALA A 250 -33.85 -22.96 -17.87
N PRO A 251 -33.21 -24.13 -17.83
CA PRO A 251 -32.45 -24.64 -18.96
C PRO A 251 -33.37 -25.02 -20.13
N PRO A 252 -32.86 -24.97 -21.38
CA PRO A 252 -33.65 -25.32 -22.55
C PRO A 252 -34.11 -26.78 -22.48
N ALA A 253 -35.31 -27.05 -23.02
CA ALA A 253 -35.82 -28.42 -23.11
C ALA A 253 -34.84 -29.30 -23.92
N PRO A 254 -34.66 -30.58 -23.55
CA PRO A 254 -33.85 -31.51 -24.34
C PRO A 254 -34.41 -31.53 -25.77
N GLN A 255 -33.60 -31.16 -26.76
CA GLN A 255 -34.03 -31.33 -28.14
C GLN A 255 -34.06 -32.83 -28.46
N PRO A 256 -35.12 -33.34 -29.10
CA PRO A 256 -35.14 -34.72 -29.59
C PRO A 256 -33.92 -34.93 -30.49
N LEU A 257 -33.10 -35.93 -30.21
CA LEU A 257 -31.99 -36.31 -31.08
C LEU A 257 -32.57 -36.58 -32.47
N THR A 258 -32.25 -35.73 -33.44
CA THR A 258 -32.63 -36.01 -34.81
C THR A 258 -31.84 -37.24 -35.27
N PRO A 259 -32.44 -38.17 -36.05
CA PRO A 259 -31.77 -39.41 -36.46
C PRO A 259 -30.41 -39.22 -37.16
N ARG A 260 -30.08 -37.99 -37.58
CA ARG A 260 -28.83 -37.63 -38.25
C ARG A 260 -27.60 -37.71 -37.33
N ASP A 261 -27.77 -37.53 -36.03
CA ASP A 261 -26.66 -37.54 -35.05
C ASP A 261 -26.40 -38.93 -34.45
N ALA A 262 -27.34 -39.85 -34.60
CA ALA A 262 -27.18 -41.24 -34.17
C ALA A 262 -26.23 -42.04 -35.08
N SER A 263 -26.07 -41.63 -36.34
CA SER A 263 -25.16 -42.31 -37.29
C SER A 263 -23.68 -41.96 -37.11
N SER A 264 -23.33 -40.90 -36.37
CA SER A 264 -21.93 -40.51 -36.14
C SER A 264 -21.30 -41.13 -34.89
N SER A 265 -22.09 -41.77 -34.01
CA SER A 265 -21.57 -42.36 -32.77
C SER A 265 -21.26 -43.86 -32.86
N SER A 266 -21.46 -44.52 -34.01
CA SER A 266 -21.26 -45.97 -34.17
C SER A 266 -19.99 -46.38 -34.94
N SER A 267 -19.13 -45.46 -35.35
CA SER A 267 -17.87 -45.78 -36.06
C SER A 267 -16.64 -45.33 -35.28
N SER A 268 -16.27 -46.10 -34.25
CA SER A 268 -14.90 -46.11 -33.72
C SER A 268 -14.37 -47.54 -33.82
N PRO A 269 -13.40 -47.83 -34.70
CA PRO A 269 -12.73 -49.12 -34.69
C PRO A 269 -11.70 -49.14 -33.54
N SER A 270 -11.77 -50.18 -32.72
CA SER A 270 -10.76 -50.55 -31.73
C SER A 270 -9.38 -50.72 -32.41
N PRO A 271 -8.29 -50.09 -31.91
CA PRO A 271 -6.96 -50.41 -32.39
C PRO A 271 -6.49 -51.69 -31.70
N SER A 272 -6.37 -52.78 -32.47
CA SER A 272 -5.65 -53.99 -32.06
C SER A 272 -4.24 -53.98 -32.66
N LYS A 273 -3.26 -54.24 -31.79
CA LYS A 273 -1.81 -54.47 -31.97
C LYS A 273 -0.93 -53.23 -31.98
#